data_AF-A0A2E2U5P9-F1
#
_entry.id   AF-A0A2E2U5P9-F1
#
_cell.length_a   1.000
_cell.length_b   1.000
_cell.length_c   1.000
_cell.angle_alpha   90.00
_cell.angle_beta   90.00
_cell.angle_gamma   90.00
#
_symmetry.space_group_name_H-M   'P 1'
#
loop_
_entity.id
_entity.type
_entity.pdbx_description
1 polymer ?
#
loop_
_entity_poly.entity_id
_entity_poly.type
_entity_poly.pdbx_seq_one_letter_code
_entity_poly.pdbx_strand_id
1 'polypeptide(L)'
;MKSAWPVLFVVLLYLSVGDLLADPAVNRAFEESKAQITELRNQYHGEELVQKLRKLPLLNSDELKRLNAEQQLKLRDKRLEYLMGTYAELDEQKKTQAARSRNARNQNVPARRVVKKMKRQIDERDFERVLSQVKDNSESVEGVPINENFLSGMLDAKMKEQLSVMMKKNPLTNVSKEEISAQIDLNAQGTPMGKMMARNPKIKELMVEVAHDEKALPSLISIINKPDQMKYYGITVGVIFVVAFLLNLNNTKGNLLKRIFFKLCLGAGTFTANIAAFYFFFQDEVNPTFRVAAKVFGFA
;
A
#
# COMPACT_ATOMS: atom_id res chain seq x y z
N MET A 1 28.58 10.59 -11.84
CA MET A 1 27.49 11.55 -12.17
C MET A 1 26.42 10.79 -12.95
N LYS A 2 25.29 10.44 -12.31
CA LYS A 2 24.18 9.70 -12.93
C LYS A 2 22.99 10.66 -13.11
N SER A 3 22.42 10.66 -14.31
CA SER A 3 21.56 11.70 -14.88
C SER A 3 20.18 11.82 -14.19
N ALA A 4 19.86 13.01 -13.67
CA ALA A 4 18.54 13.41 -13.18
C ALA A 4 17.50 13.68 -14.30
N TRP A 5 17.88 13.48 -15.56
CA TRP A 5 17.09 13.80 -16.75
C TRP A 5 15.76 13.03 -16.91
N PRO A 6 15.64 11.74 -16.57
CA PRO A 6 14.38 11.01 -16.79
C PRO A 6 13.25 11.47 -15.87
N VAL A 7 13.59 11.84 -14.63
CA VAL A 7 12.62 12.29 -13.62
C VAL A 7 12.11 13.70 -13.97
N LEU A 8 13.00 14.58 -14.44
CA LEU A 8 12.61 15.93 -14.88
C LEU A 8 11.66 15.88 -16.09
N PHE A 9 11.89 14.95 -17.03
CA PHE A 9 11.10 14.82 -18.26
C PHE A 9 9.66 14.31 -17.99
N VAL A 10 9.49 13.39 -17.05
CA VAL A 10 8.16 12.86 -16.66
C VAL A 10 7.37 13.88 -15.84
N VAL A 11 8.02 14.65 -14.95
CA VAL A 11 7.38 15.73 -14.18
C VAL A 11 6.98 16.90 -15.09
N LEU A 12 7.82 17.25 -16.08
CA LEU A 12 7.50 18.28 -17.06
C LEU A 12 6.35 17.89 -18.00
N LEU A 13 6.23 16.61 -18.38
CA LEU A 13 5.09 16.10 -19.16
C LEU A 13 3.78 16.04 -18.36
N TYR A 14 3.84 15.79 -17.05
CA TYR A 14 2.65 15.71 -16.21
C TYR A 14 2.09 17.10 -15.84
N LEU A 15 2.96 18.08 -15.62
CA LEU A 15 2.55 19.46 -15.29
C LEU A 15 2.13 20.27 -16.52
N SER A 16 2.61 19.93 -17.72
CA SER A 16 2.29 20.68 -18.95
C SER A 16 1.00 20.26 -19.66
N VAL A 17 0.38 19.12 -19.31
CA VAL A 17 -0.80 18.61 -20.04
C VAL A 17 -2.11 18.76 -19.26
N GLY A 18 -2.07 18.79 -17.92
CA GLY A 18 -3.27 18.95 -17.08
C GLY A 18 -3.78 20.39 -16.98
N ASP A 19 -2.88 21.34 -16.78
CA ASP A 19 -3.22 22.76 -16.58
C ASP A 19 -3.31 23.57 -17.88
N LEU A 20 -2.72 23.08 -18.97
CA LEU A 20 -2.67 23.79 -20.26
C LEU A 20 -3.95 23.61 -21.12
N LEU A 21 -4.87 22.74 -20.70
CA LEU A 21 -6.12 22.44 -21.44
C LEU A 21 -7.40 22.78 -20.66
N ALA A 22 -7.27 23.36 -19.46
CA ALA A 22 -8.43 23.78 -18.70
C ALA A 22 -8.89 25.18 -19.15
N ASP A 23 -10.10 25.24 -19.69
CA ASP A 23 -10.72 26.50 -20.12
C ASP A 23 -10.76 27.51 -18.95
N PRO A 24 -10.08 28.66 -19.06
CA PRO A 24 -9.94 29.61 -17.96
C PRO A 24 -11.28 30.16 -17.47
N ALA A 25 -12.30 30.23 -18.34
CA ALA A 25 -13.65 30.64 -17.94
C ALA A 25 -14.32 29.60 -17.04
N VAL A 26 -14.15 28.30 -17.36
CA VAL A 26 -14.68 27.20 -16.56
C VAL A 26 -13.98 27.11 -15.21
N ASN A 27 -12.65 27.31 -15.17
CA ASN A 27 -11.92 27.30 -13.90
C ASN A 27 -12.32 28.45 -12.99
N ARG A 28 -12.47 29.67 -13.53
CA ARG A 28 -12.92 30.82 -12.74
C ARG A 28 -14.30 30.61 -12.11
N ALA A 29 -15.27 30.16 -12.91
CA ALA A 29 -16.62 29.86 -12.43
C ALA A 29 -16.67 28.69 -11.43
N PHE A 30 -15.73 27.75 -11.55
CA PHE A 30 -15.61 26.66 -10.59
C PHE A 30 -15.03 27.13 -9.24
N GLU A 31 -14.01 27.99 -9.26
CA GLU A 31 -13.44 28.55 -8.03
C GLU A 31 -14.44 29.46 -7.30
N GLU A 32 -15.23 30.27 -8.01
CA GLU A 32 -16.33 31.04 -7.42
C GLU A 32 -17.37 30.14 -6.74
N SER A 33 -17.68 28.98 -7.34
CA SER A 33 -18.57 27.99 -6.74
C SER A 33 -18.01 27.35 -5.48
N LYS A 34 -16.72 27.00 -5.49
CA LYS A 34 -16.04 26.48 -4.30
C LYS A 34 -16.07 27.49 -3.16
N ALA A 35 -15.85 28.77 -3.46
CA ALA A 35 -15.93 29.83 -2.47
C ALA A 35 -17.31 29.89 -1.81
N GLN A 36 -18.39 29.85 -2.61
CA GLN A 36 -19.77 29.83 -2.10
C GLN A 36 -20.07 28.59 -1.25
N ILE A 37 -19.65 27.40 -1.69
CA ILE A 37 -19.84 26.15 -0.92
C ILE A 37 -19.06 26.20 0.41
N THR A 38 -17.85 26.76 0.39
CA THR A 38 -17.02 26.95 1.58
C THR A 38 -17.65 27.95 2.55
N GLU A 39 -18.20 29.04 2.05
CA GLU A 39 -18.93 30.02 2.86
C GLU A 39 -20.15 29.38 3.55
N LEU A 40 -20.95 28.61 2.80
CA LEU A 40 -22.08 27.87 3.38
C LEU A 40 -21.64 26.86 4.44
N ARG A 41 -20.51 26.17 4.23
CA ARG A 41 -19.94 25.23 5.21
C ARG A 41 -19.54 25.93 6.51
N ASN A 42 -19.07 27.16 6.42
CA ASN A 42 -18.68 27.95 7.59
C ASN A 42 -19.89 28.51 8.35
N GLN A 43 -20.98 28.81 7.64
CA GLN A 43 -22.20 29.37 8.23
C GLN A 43 -23.16 28.30 8.77
N TYR A 44 -23.20 27.12 8.17
CA TYR A 44 -24.19 26.08 8.46
C TYR A 44 -23.53 24.74 8.77
N HIS A 45 -24.16 23.94 9.63
CA HIS A 45 -23.68 22.62 10.01
C HIS A 45 -24.77 21.55 9.91
N GLY A 46 -24.37 20.28 9.78
CA GLY A 46 -25.29 19.14 9.81
C GLY A 46 -26.34 19.13 8.69
N GLU A 47 -27.60 18.85 9.05
CA GLU A 47 -28.71 18.74 8.09
C GLU A 47 -29.04 20.07 7.40
N GLU A 48 -28.84 21.20 8.08
CA GLU A 48 -29.12 22.52 7.52
C GLU A 48 -28.18 22.84 6.35
N LEU A 49 -26.89 22.51 6.49
CA LEU A 49 -25.91 22.62 5.41
C LEU A 49 -26.32 21.76 4.20
N VAL A 50 -26.73 20.51 4.42
CA VAL A 50 -27.18 19.60 3.36
C VAL A 50 -28.39 20.18 2.62
N GLN A 51 -29.35 20.76 3.34
CA GLN A 51 -30.53 21.39 2.72
C GLN A 51 -30.15 22.63 1.90
N LYS A 52 -29.20 23.44 2.36
CA LYS A 52 -28.70 24.62 1.63
C LYS A 52 -27.94 24.22 0.37
N LEU A 53 -27.07 23.20 0.45
CA LEU A 53 -26.33 22.68 -0.70
C LEU A 53 -27.24 22.08 -1.77
N ARG A 54 -28.33 21.42 -1.39
CA ARG A 54 -29.33 20.89 -2.35
C ARG A 54 -30.09 21.96 -3.11
N LYS A 55 -30.27 23.14 -2.51
CA LYS A 55 -30.97 24.27 -3.14
C LYS A 55 -30.05 25.12 -4.01
N LEU A 56 -28.75 24.87 -3.99
CA LEU A 56 -27.79 25.62 -4.77
C LEU A 56 -27.96 25.26 -6.26
N PRO A 57 -28.25 26.22 -7.14
CA PRO A 57 -28.37 25.95 -8.56
C PRO A 57 -27.01 25.47 -9.08
N LEU A 58 -27.01 24.39 -9.88
CA LEU A 58 -25.77 23.83 -10.45
C LEU A 58 -25.06 24.83 -11.36
N LEU A 59 -25.78 25.78 -11.95
CA LEU A 59 -25.27 26.87 -12.78
C LEU A 59 -26.04 28.15 -12.44
N ASN A 60 -25.34 29.26 -12.22
CA ASN A 60 -25.98 30.56 -12.05
C ASN A 60 -26.50 31.05 -13.42
N SER A 61 -27.58 31.83 -13.41
CA SER A 61 -28.19 32.44 -14.60
C SER A 61 -27.20 33.27 -15.44
N ASP A 62 -26.21 33.90 -14.81
CA ASP A 62 -25.15 34.64 -15.51
C ASP A 62 -24.10 33.73 -16.15
N GLU A 63 -23.83 32.56 -15.55
CA GLU A 63 -22.90 31.56 -16.10
C GLU A 63 -23.51 30.87 -17.32
N LEU A 64 -24.82 30.60 -17.27
CA LEU A 64 -25.59 30.08 -18.41
C LEU A 64 -25.56 31.01 -19.63
N LYS A 65 -25.42 32.33 -19.40
CA LYS A 65 -25.31 33.32 -20.48
C LYS A 65 -23.89 33.46 -21.02
N ARG A 66 -22.88 33.22 -20.19
CA ARG A 66 -21.45 33.46 -20.53
C ARG A 66 -20.74 32.23 -21.10
N LEU A 67 -21.19 31.03 -20.74
CA LEU A 67 -20.56 29.77 -21.14
C LEU A 67 -21.36 29.11 -22.27
N ASN A 68 -20.66 28.51 -23.23
CA ASN A 68 -21.27 27.66 -24.25
C ASN A 68 -21.75 26.32 -23.63
N ALA A 69 -22.55 25.54 -24.38
CA ALA A 69 -23.15 24.31 -23.87
C ALA A 69 -22.11 23.27 -23.38
N GLU A 70 -20.95 23.17 -24.03
CA GLU A 70 -19.89 22.24 -23.64
C GLU A 70 -19.20 22.68 -22.33
N GLN A 71 -18.93 23.99 -22.19
CA GLN A 71 -18.37 24.58 -20.98
C GLN A 71 -19.33 24.47 -19.80
N GLN A 72 -20.64 24.67 -20.03
CA GLN A 72 -21.68 24.48 -19.01
C GLN A 72 -21.72 23.03 -18.51
N LEU A 73 -21.60 22.06 -19.42
CA LEU A 73 -21.56 20.63 -19.07
C LEU A 73 -20.32 20.32 -18.23
N LYS A 74 -19.14 20.78 -18.65
CA LYS A 74 -17.88 20.60 -17.91
C LYS A 74 -17.94 21.23 -16.52
N LEU A 75 -18.49 22.45 -16.40
CA LEU A 75 -18.64 23.14 -15.12
C LEU A 75 -19.63 22.40 -14.20
N ARG A 76 -20.76 21.92 -14.75
CA ARG A 76 -21.76 21.14 -14.01
C ARG A 76 -21.14 19.86 -13.44
N ASP A 77 -20.37 19.13 -14.26
CA ASP A 77 -19.77 17.87 -13.84
C ASP A 77 -18.68 18.10 -12.77
N LYS A 78 -17.85 19.14 -12.90
CA LYS A 78 -16.89 19.56 -11.85
C LYS A 78 -17.58 19.92 -10.53
N ARG A 79 -18.72 20.63 -10.59
CA ARG A 79 -19.51 20.99 -9.39
C ARG A 79 -20.15 19.78 -8.73
N LEU A 80 -20.70 18.85 -9.51
CA LEU A 80 -21.26 17.61 -8.99
C LEU A 80 -20.21 16.76 -8.28
N GLU A 81 -19.02 16.63 -8.87
CA GLU A 81 -17.89 15.93 -8.26
C GLU A 81 -17.51 16.53 -6.91
N TYR A 82 -17.34 17.85 -6.85
CA TYR A 82 -16.99 18.56 -5.62
C TYR A 82 -18.09 18.44 -4.54
N LEU A 83 -19.37 18.54 -4.92
CA LEU A 83 -20.51 18.34 -4.02
C LEU A 83 -20.56 16.91 -3.48
N MET A 84 -20.35 15.90 -4.33
CA MET A 84 -20.31 14.49 -3.90
C MET A 84 -19.19 14.23 -2.90
N GLY A 85 -18.00 14.80 -3.13
CA GLY A 85 -16.90 14.75 -2.16
C GLY A 85 -17.29 15.35 -0.81
N THR A 86 -17.92 16.53 -0.83
CA THR A 86 -18.40 17.21 0.38
C THR A 86 -19.45 16.36 1.12
N TYR A 87 -20.37 15.69 0.42
CA TYR A 87 -21.34 14.79 1.04
C TYR A 87 -20.70 13.54 1.64
N ALA A 88 -19.69 12.97 0.98
CA ALA A 88 -18.95 11.81 1.49
C ALA A 88 -18.21 12.15 2.79
N GLU A 89 -17.55 13.31 2.86
CA GLU A 89 -16.92 13.80 4.09
C GLU A 89 -17.93 13.94 5.23
N LEU A 90 -19.11 14.53 4.97
CA LEU A 90 -20.16 14.70 5.97
C LEU A 90 -20.71 13.37 6.49
N ASP A 91 -20.88 12.38 5.61
CA ASP A 91 -21.31 11.03 6.00
C ASP A 91 -20.26 10.30 6.86
N GLU A 92 -18.98 10.46 6.53
CA GLU A 92 -17.87 9.90 7.31
C GLU A 92 -17.79 10.56 8.71
N GLN A 93 -17.99 11.88 8.79
CA GLN A 93 -18.07 12.59 10.06
C GLN A 93 -19.23 12.09 10.92
N LYS A 94 -20.43 11.88 10.33
CA LYS A 94 -21.59 11.31 11.03
C LYS A 94 -21.30 9.89 11.54
N LYS A 95 -20.69 9.04 10.72
CA LYS A 95 -20.29 7.67 11.11
C LYS A 95 -19.29 7.69 12.27
N THR A 96 -18.29 8.57 12.20
CA THR A 96 -17.28 8.74 13.24
C THR A 96 -17.89 9.24 14.54
N GLN A 97 -18.80 10.21 14.47
CA GLN A 97 -19.52 10.73 15.63
C GLN A 97 -20.43 9.65 16.25
N ALA A 98 -21.16 8.88 15.44
CA ALA A 98 -21.98 7.75 15.90
C ALA A 98 -21.13 6.65 16.55
N ALA A 99 -19.96 6.34 16.01
CA ALA A 99 -19.02 5.37 16.57
C ALA A 99 -18.46 5.85 17.92
N ARG A 100 -18.12 7.14 18.04
CA ARG A 100 -17.70 7.75 19.31
C ARG A 100 -18.81 7.70 20.36
N SER A 101 -20.05 8.02 19.99
CA SER A 101 -21.21 7.92 20.89
C SER A 101 -21.50 6.48 21.34
N ARG A 102 -21.32 5.48 20.45
CA ARG A 102 -21.44 4.06 20.81
C ARG A 102 -20.32 3.61 21.74
N ASN A 103 -19.07 4.03 21.51
CA ASN A 103 -17.94 3.69 22.38
C ASN A 103 -18.06 4.35 23.76
N ALA A 104 -18.53 5.59 23.84
CA ALA A 104 -18.83 6.24 25.12
C ALA A 104 -19.92 5.48 25.90
N ARG A 105 -20.94 4.94 25.21
CA ARG A 105 -22.00 4.12 25.82
C ARG A 105 -21.53 2.72 26.25
N ASN A 106 -20.53 2.15 25.55
CA ASN A 106 -19.97 0.82 25.83
C ASN A 106 -18.87 0.80 26.90
N GLN A 107 -18.40 1.95 27.38
CA GLN A 107 -17.46 1.99 28.52
C GLN A 107 -18.12 1.64 29.87
N ASN A 108 -19.44 1.39 29.90
CA ASN A 108 -20.18 0.91 31.08
C ASN A 108 -20.60 -0.58 31.01
N VAL A 109 -19.99 -1.41 30.14
CA VAL A 109 -20.29 -2.85 30.11
C VAL A 109 -19.04 -3.67 30.46
N PRO A 110 -18.95 -4.25 31.68
CA PRO A 110 -17.90 -5.21 31.99
C PRO A 110 -18.24 -6.58 31.36
N ALA A 111 -17.19 -7.37 31.07
CA ALA A 111 -17.24 -8.82 30.82
C ALA A 111 -17.51 -9.37 29.40
N ARG A 112 -16.80 -8.89 28.35
CA ARG A 112 -16.56 -9.69 27.12
C ARG A 112 -15.10 -9.75 26.62
N ARG A 113 -14.13 -9.32 27.44
CA ARG A 113 -12.69 -9.23 27.06
C ARG A 113 -11.84 -10.49 27.29
N VAL A 114 -12.37 -11.55 27.90
CA VAL A 114 -11.51 -12.66 28.39
C VAL A 114 -11.15 -13.66 27.29
N VAL A 115 -12.05 -13.95 26.34
CA VAL A 115 -11.82 -15.06 25.37
C VAL A 115 -10.84 -14.68 24.25
N LYS A 116 -10.75 -13.40 23.85
CA LYS A 116 -9.83 -12.95 22.79
C LYS A 116 -8.39 -12.75 23.30
N LYS A 117 -8.19 -12.62 24.61
CA LYS A 117 -6.86 -12.43 25.24
C LYS A 117 -6.09 -13.75 25.35
N MET A 118 -6.81 -14.87 25.55
CA MET A 118 -6.20 -16.20 25.71
C MET A 118 -5.60 -16.76 24.42
N LYS A 119 -6.22 -16.49 23.25
CA LYS A 119 -5.71 -16.97 21.96
C LYS A 119 -4.46 -16.23 21.46
N ARG A 120 -4.22 -14.98 21.92
CA ARG A 120 -2.99 -14.21 21.63
C ARG A 120 -1.82 -14.58 22.56
N GLN A 121 -2.10 -15.00 23.79
CA GLN A 121 -1.07 -15.32 24.78
C GLN A 121 -0.35 -16.66 24.56
N ILE A 122 -0.82 -17.49 23.63
CA ILE A 122 -0.20 -18.78 23.30
C ILE A 122 0.82 -18.58 22.16
N ASP A 123 0.46 -17.85 21.10
CA ASP A 123 1.39 -17.48 20.01
C ASP A 123 2.60 -16.69 20.49
N GLU A 124 2.42 -15.77 21.44
CA GLU A 124 3.47 -14.84 21.84
C GLU A 124 4.51 -15.49 22.77
N ARG A 125 4.10 -16.51 23.56
CA ARG A 125 5.00 -17.19 24.51
C ARG A 125 5.91 -18.23 23.85
N ASP A 126 5.41 -18.94 22.85
CA ASP A 126 6.22 -19.94 22.14
C ASP A 126 7.24 -19.25 21.22
N PHE A 127 6.86 -18.14 20.60
CA PHE A 127 7.79 -17.31 19.83
C PHE A 127 8.87 -16.66 20.73
N GLU A 128 8.50 -16.17 21.92
CA GLU A 128 9.47 -15.62 22.87
C GLU A 128 10.49 -16.65 23.36
N ARG A 129 10.12 -17.94 23.51
CA ARG A 129 11.07 -18.99 23.91
C ARG A 129 12.15 -19.25 22.86
N VAL A 130 11.75 -19.33 21.58
CA VAL A 130 12.70 -19.50 20.48
C VAL A 130 13.65 -18.30 20.43
N LEU A 131 13.14 -17.10 20.65
CA LEU A 131 13.94 -15.87 20.67
C LEU A 131 14.87 -15.76 21.87
N SER A 132 14.44 -16.19 23.07
CA SER A 132 15.32 -16.19 24.25
C SER A 132 16.48 -17.17 24.08
N GLN A 133 16.24 -18.33 23.46
CA GLN A 133 17.31 -19.28 23.13
C GLN A 133 18.29 -18.71 22.10
N VAL A 134 17.82 -17.87 21.17
CA VAL A 134 18.70 -17.15 20.24
C VAL A 134 19.50 -16.08 20.97
N LYS A 135 18.87 -15.33 21.89
CA LYS A 135 19.52 -14.27 22.67
C LYS A 135 20.62 -14.84 23.56
N ASP A 136 20.35 -15.93 24.27
CA ASP A 136 21.30 -16.60 25.17
C ASP A 136 22.45 -17.29 24.43
N ASN A 137 22.23 -17.72 23.19
CA ASN A 137 23.27 -18.29 22.32
C ASN A 137 23.99 -17.24 21.46
N SER A 138 23.62 -15.96 21.55
CA SER A 138 24.29 -14.85 20.88
C SER A 138 25.14 -14.08 21.88
N GLU A 139 26.34 -14.56 22.17
CA GLU A 139 27.35 -13.82 22.92
C GLU A 139 27.51 -12.41 22.34
N SER A 140 27.03 -11.39 23.07
CA SER A 140 27.28 -9.95 22.87
C SER A 140 27.43 -9.49 21.41
N VAL A 141 26.56 -9.96 20.51
CA VAL A 141 26.62 -9.53 19.12
C VAL A 141 25.98 -8.14 19.05
N GLU A 142 26.80 -7.08 19.06
CA GLU A 142 26.33 -5.70 18.83
C GLU A 142 25.46 -5.67 17.57
N GLY A 143 24.19 -5.27 17.66
CA GLY A 143 23.29 -5.28 16.51
C GLY A 143 23.76 -4.39 15.35
N VAL A 144 23.37 -4.69 14.10
CA VAL A 144 23.54 -3.72 13.02
C VAL A 144 22.43 -2.67 13.20
N PRO A 145 22.76 -1.38 13.40
CA PRO A 145 21.74 -0.36 13.53
C PRO A 145 20.87 -0.35 12.27
N ILE A 146 19.55 -0.43 12.46
CA ILE A 146 18.60 -0.34 11.35
C ILE A 146 18.49 1.12 10.95
N ASN A 147 18.88 1.41 9.70
CA ASN A 147 18.74 2.75 9.14
C ASN A 147 17.26 3.14 9.08
N GLU A 148 16.93 4.34 9.56
CA GLU A 148 15.55 4.82 9.54
C GLU A 148 15.06 5.05 8.10
N ASN A 149 14.13 4.22 7.65
CA ASN A 149 13.32 4.40 6.46
C ASN A 149 11.81 4.22 6.76
N PHE A 150 10.97 4.48 5.77
CA PHE A 150 9.52 4.36 5.89
C PHE A 150 9.06 3.00 6.46
N LEU A 151 9.67 1.89 6.02
CA LEU A 151 9.31 0.56 6.51
C LEU A 151 9.75 0.36 7.97
N SER A 152 10.97 0.78 8.31
CA SER A 152 11.48 0.71 9.69
C SER A 152 10.65 1.57 10.64
N GLY A 153 10.08 2.69 10.18
CA GLY A 153 9.22 3.55 10.98
C GLY A 153 7.90 2.88 11.40
N MET A 154 7.48 1.83 10.67
CA MET A 154 6.32 1.02 11.01
C MET A 154 6.63 -0.13 11.98
N LEU A 155 7.91 -0.41 12.24
CA LEU A 155 8.34 -1.48 13.13
C LEU A 155 8.50 -0.96 14.56
N ASP A 156 8.03 -1.72 15.53
CA ASP A 156 8.30 -1.43 16.93
C ASP A 156 9.79 -1.69 17.27
N ALA A 157 10.24 -1.17 18.42
CA ALA A 157 11.64 -1.29 18.84
C ALA A 157 12.08 -2.76 18.98
N LYS A 158 11.18 -3.64 19.42
CA LYS A 158 11.44 -5.08 19.59
C LYS A 158 11.68 -5.77 18.25
N MET A 159 10.87 -5.48 17.24
CA MET A 159 10.99 -6.04 15.90
C MET A 159 12.22 -5.49 15.17
N LYS A 160 12.59 -4.22 15.42
CA LYS A 160 13.87 -3.68 14.95
C LYS A 160 15.07 -4.44 15.54
N GLU A 161 15.08 -4.68 16.85
CA GLU A 161 16.13 -5.46 17.52
C GLU A 161 16.23 -6.87 16.90
N GLN A 162 15.09 -7.53 16.71
CA GLN A 162 15.02 -8.87 16.12
C GLN A 162 15.56 -8.92 14.69
N LEU A 163 15.14 -7.99 13.83
CA LEU A 163 15.63 -7.93 12.46
C LEU A 163 17.14 -7.64 12.41
N SER A 164 17.64 -6.76 13.28
CA SER A 164 19.07 -6.48 13.40
C SER A 164 19.89 -7.75 13.72
N VAL A 165 19.39 -8.60 14.62
CA VAL A 165 20.03 -9.88 14.94
C VAL A 165 19.96 -10.84 13.74
N MET A 166 18.78 -10.97 13.11
CA MET A 166 18.57 -11.85 11.95
C MET A 166 19.41 -11.46 10.73
N MET A 167 19.75 -10.18 10.58
CA MET A 167 20.61 -9.69 9.50
C MET A 167 22.06 -10.14 9.62
N LYS A 168 22.55 -10.41 10.84
CA LYS A 168 23.93 -10.88 11.05
C LYS A 168 24.05 -12.39 10.92
N LYS A 169 23.13 -13.10 11.56
CA LYS A 169 23.12 -14.56 11.58
C LYS A 169 21.68 -15.03 11.52
N ASN A 170 21.41 -15.95 10.62
CA ASN A 170 20.11 -16.59 10.53
C ASN A 170 19.89 -17.46 11.78
N PRO A 171 18.94 -17.13 12.69
CA PRO A 171 18.69 -17.94 13.87
C PRO A 171 18.02 -19.27 13.54
N LEU A 172 17.39 -19.37 12.36
CA LEU A 172 16.66 -20.55 11.92
C LEU A 172 17.56 -21.62 11.31
N THR A 173 18.84 -21.33 11.07
CA THR A 173 19.80 -22.33 10.57
C THR A 173 20.02 -23.48 11.54
N ASN A 174 19.83 -23.26 12.84
CA ASN A 174 19.94 -24.30 13.87
C ASN A 174 18.61 -25.01 14.18
N VAL A 175 17.50 -24.54 13.59
CA VAL A 175 16.17 -25.11 13.80
C VAL A 175 15.94 -26.18 12.74
N SER A 176 15.37 -27.32 13.13
CA SER A 176 15.10 -28.41 12.18
C SER A 176 14.16 -27.95 11.06
N LYS A 177 14.39 -28.44 9.84
CA LYS A 177 13.55 -28.10 8.67
C LYS A 177 12.10 -28.53 8.87
N GLU A 178 11.89 -29.63 9.58
CA GLU A 178 10.59 -30.17 9.95
C GLU A 178 9.82 -29.21 10.85
N GLU A 179 10.51 -28.64 11.86
CA GLU A 179 9.94 -27.65 12.77
C GLU A 179 9.61 -26.33 12.05
N ILE A 180 10.51 -25.86 11.17
CA ILE A 180 10.24 -24.71 10.30
C ILE A 180 9.03 -24.97 9.41
N SER A 181 8.94 -26.15 8.79
CA SER A 181 7.79 -26.52 7.96
C SER A 181 6.50 -26.56 8.77
N ALA A 182 6.52 -27.13 9.98
CA ALA A 182 5.35 -27.19 10.84
C ALA A 182 4.87 -25.79 11.24
N GLN A 183 5.81 -24.88 11.55
CA GLN A 183 5.48 -23.49 11.85
C GLN A 183 4.90 -22.76 10.63
N ILE A 184 5.44 -23.00 9.42
CA ILE A 184 4.89 -22.44 8.18
C ILE A 184 3.46 -22.93 7.95
N ASP A 185 3.21 -24.24 8.12
CA ASP A 185 1.89 -24.84 7.94
C ASP A 185 0.88 -24.28 8.96
N LEU A 186 1.30 -24.13 10.23
CA LEU A 186 0.50 -23.54 11.28
C LEU A 186 0.12 -22.08 10.96
N ASN A 187 1.12 -21.26 10.59
CA ASN A 187 0.92 -19.84 10.27
C ASN A 187 0.10 -19.62 9.00
N ALA A 188 0.19 -20.54 8.04
CA ALA A 188 -0.52 -20.45 6.77
C ALA A 188 -1.92 -21.08 6.81
N GLN A 189 -2.31 -21.73 7.90
CA GLN A 189 -3.57 -22.45 8.01
C GLN A 189 -4.76 -21.51 7.74
N GLY A 190 -5.65 -21.92 6.84
CA GLY A 190 -6.84 -21.15 6.46
C GLY A 190 -6.57 -19.93 5.57
N THR A 191 -5.31 -19.62 5.26
CA THR A 191 -4.95 -18.52 4.36
C THR A 191 -4.94 -18.97 2.89
N PRO A 192 -5.09 -18.04 1.93
CA PRO A 192 -4.86 -18.33 0.51
C PRO A 192 -3.46 -18.90 0.23
N MET A 193 -2.44 -18.42 0.96
CA MET A 193 -1.06 -18.90 0.86
C MET A 193 -0.94 -20.37 1.29
N GLY A 194 -1.59 -20.75 2.39
CA GLY A 194 -1.62 -22.15 2.85
C GLY A 194 -2.28 -23.08 1.84
N LYS A 195 -3.39 -22.65 1.21
CA LYS A 195 -4.02 -23.41 0.12
C LYS A 195 -3.10 -23.56 -1.10
N MET A 196 -2.31 -22.54 -1.42
CA MET A 196 -1.34 -22.60 -2.52
C MET A 196 -0.19 -23.57 -2.21
N MET A 197 0.36 -23.54 -0.99
CA MET A 197 1.41 -24.46 -0.54
C MET A 197 0.93 -25.91 -0.48
N ALA A 198 -0.33 -26.14 -0.06
CA ALA A 198 -0.94 -27.46 -0.08
C ALA A 198 -1.09 -28.03 -1.51
N ARG A 199 -1.30 -27.16 -2.51
CA ARG A 199 -1.38 -27.56 -3.93
C ARG A 199 -0.01 -27.74 -4.58
N ASN A 200 1.00 -27.01 -4.12
CA ASN A 200 2.35 -27.06 -4.66
C ASN A 200 3.38 -27.15 -3.51
N PRO A 201 3.76 -28.38 -3.09
CA PRO A 201 4.65 -28.58 -1.96
C PRO A 201 6.04 -27.99 -2.18
N LYS A 202 6.49 -27.82 -3.44
CA LYS A 202 7.78 -27.18 -3.75
C LYS A 202 7.84 -25.72 -3.29
N ILE A 203 6.70 -25.02 -3.21
CA ILE A 203 6.67 -23.66 -2.69
C ILE A 203 6.94 -23.67 -1.18
N LYS A 204 6.35 -24.63 -0.45
CA LYS A 204 6.62 -24.80 0.97
C LYS A 204 8.09 -25.16 1.20
N GLU A 205 8.58 -26.13 0.46
CA GLU A 205 10.00 -26.54 0.49
C GLU A 205 10.93 -25.35 0.21
N LEU A 206 10.62 -24.53 -0.79
CA LEU A 206 11.36 -23.30 -1.06
C LEU A 206 11.37 -22.36 0.15
N MET A 207 10.23 -22.12 0.80
CA MET A 207 10.18 -21.26 1.97
C MET A 207 10.99 -21.82 3.14
N VAL A 208 10.95 -23.14 3.37
CA VAL A 208 11.75 -23.84 4.39
C VAL A 208 13.23 -23.71 4.08
N GLU A 209 13.66 -23.98 2.84
CA GLU A 209 15.07 -23.87 2.45
C GLU A 209 15.57 -22.42 2.54
N VAL A 210 14.77 -21.43 2.11
CA VAL A 210 15.13 -20.00 2.22
C VAL A 210 15.22 -19.58 3.68
N ALA A 211 14.30 -20.04 4.52
CA ALA A 211 14.30 -19.74 5.95
C ALA A 211 15.47 -20.39 6.67
N HIS A 212 15.93 -21.57 6.23
CA HIS A 212 17.05 -22.29 6.84
C HIS A 212 18.43 -21.88 6.29
N ASP A 213 18.48 -21.32 5.07
CA ASP A 213 19.73 -20.93 4.42
C ASP A 213 20.45 -19.80 5.16
N GLU A 214 21.76 -19.96 5.38
CA GLU A 214 22.59 -19.03 6.15
C GLU A 214 22.65 -17.62 5.55
N LYS A 215 22.43 -17.48 4.23
CA LYS A 215 22.62 -16.23 3.50
C LYS A 215 21.32 -15.68 2.94
N ALA A 216 20.39 -16.52 2.50
CA ALA A 216 19.18 -16.08 1.81
C ALA A 216 18.28 -15.22 2.71
N LEU A 217 17.95 -15.71 3.90
CA LEU A 217 17.09 -14.96 4.81
C LEU A 217 17.75 -13.64 5.29
N PRO A 218 19.01 -13.62 5.76
CA PRO A 218 19.67 -12.38 6.17
C PRO A 218 19.80 -11.38 5.01
N SER A 219 20.13 -11.85 3.79
CA SER A 219 20.25 -10.99 2.62
C SER A 219 18.92 -10.35 2.24
N LEU A 220 17.82 -11.11 2.26
CA LEU A 220 16.47 -10.57 2.03
C LEU A 220 16.09 -9.52 3.07
N ILE A 221 16.36 -9.77 4.35
CA ILE A 221 16.05 -8.81 5.42
C ILE A 221 16.92 -7.54 5.27
N SER A 222 18.16 -7.69 4.79
CA SER A 222 19.10 -6.57 4.65
C SER A 222 18.64 -5.47 3.68
N ILE A 223 17.67 -5.76 2.81
CA ILE A 223 16.96 -4.79 1.98
C ILE A 223 16.44 -3.61 2.82
N ILE A 224 15.98 -3.87 4.05
CA ILE A 224 15.47 -2.85 4.97
C ILE A 224 16.56 -1.87 5.39
N ASN A 225 17.85 -2.25 5.38
CA ASN A 225 18.94 -1.33 5.74
C ASN A 225 19.50 -0.54 4.54
N LYS A 226 18.86 -0.61 3.38
CA LYS A 226 19.23 0.15 2.17
C LYS A 226 18.21 1.27 1.88
N PRO A 227 18.15 2.32 2.72
CA PRO A 227 17.13 3.38 2.61
C PRO A 227 17.16 4.09 1.26
N ASP A 228 18.34 4.34 0.69
CA ASP A 228 18.49 5.00 -0.60
C ASP A 228 17.92 4.16 -1.74
N GLN A 229 18.28 2.87 -1.80
CA GLN A 229 17.73 1.96 -2.82
C GLN A 229 16.22 1.80 -2.66
N MET A 230 15.73 1.68 -1.42
CA MET A 230 14.30 1.61 -1.13
C MET A 230 13.55 2.87 -1.57
N LYS A 231 14.14 4.06 -1.38
CA LYS A 231 13.59 5.32 -1.85
C LYS A 231 13.47 5.36 -3.37
N TYR A 232 14.53 5.01 -4.10
CA TYR A 232 14.50 4.98 -5.56
C TYR A 232 13.56 3.91 -6.11
N TYR A 233 13.50 2.74 -5.47
CA TYR A 233 12.53 1.71 -5.78
C TYR A 233 11.09 2.22 -5.59
N GLY A 234 10.79 2.86 -4.46
CA GLY A 234 9.48 3.45 -4.18
C GLY A 234 9.06 4.49 -5.22
N ILE A 235 9.98 5.38 -5.64
CA ILE A 235 9.74 6.34 -6.73
C ILE A 235 9.43 5.59 -8.04
N THR A 236 10.21 4.55 -8.35
CA THR A 236 10.04 3.75 -9.57
C THR A 236 8.69 3.05 -9.61
N VAL A 237 8.28 2.42 -8.50
CA VAL A 237 6.94 1.81 -8.35
C VAL A 237 5.85 2.86 -8.51
N GLY A 238 6.02 4.05 -7.93
CA GLY A 238 5.10 5.18 -8.11
C GLY A 238 4.94 5.58 -9.57
N VAL A 239 6.05 5.69 -10.32
CA VAL A 239 6.02 5.98 -11.76
C VAL A 239 5.32 4.87 -12.55
N ILE A 240 5.64 3.60 -12.28
CA ILE A 240 4.99 2.44 -12.91
C ILE A 240 3.48 2.51 -12.67
N PHE A 241 3.05 2.83 -11.44
CA PHE A 241 1.64 2.92 -11.08
C PHE A 241 0.94 4.09 -11.80
N VAL A 242 1.55 5.27 -11.85
CA VAL A 242 0.99 6.43 -12.58
C VAL A 242 0.85 6.11 -14.07
N VAL A 243 1.87 5.51 -14.69
CA VAL A 243 1.81 5.11 -16.11
C VAL A 243 0.72 4.07 -16.33
N ALA A 244 0.65 3.03 -15.49
CA ALA A 244 -0.41 2.02 -15.58
C ALA A 244 -1.80 2.63 -15.40
N PHE A 245 -1.95 3.59 -14.48
CA PHE A 245 -3.19 4.31 -14.25
C PHE A 245 -3.61 5.13 -15.48
N LEU A 246 -2.70 5.91 -16.08
CA LEU A 246 -2.97 6.66 -17.31
C LEU A 246 -3.35 5.75 -18.48
N LEU A 247 -2.65 4.62 -18.65
CA LEU A 247 -2.97 3.62 -19.66
C LEU A 247 -4.35 2.97 -19.42
N ASN A 248 -4.71 2.75 -18.16
CA ASN A 248 -6.04 2.24 -17.79
C ASN A 248 -7.15 3.27 -18.03
N LEU A 249 -6.86 4.57 -17.83
CA LEU A 249 -7.81 5.67 -18.11
C LEU A 249 -8.05 5.87 -19.61
N ASN A 250 -7.07 5.55 -20.47
CA ASN A 250 -7.18 5.65 -21.92
C ASN A 250 -8.01 4.50 -22.52
N ASN A 251 -9.20 4.32 -21.94
CA ASN A 251 -10.11 3.21 -22.11
C ASN A 251 -10.46 3.06 -23.58
N THR A 252 -9.99 1.95 -24.16
CA THR A 252 -10.01 1.68 -25.58
C THR A 252 -11.46 1.52 -26.06
N LYS A 253 -11.90 2.36 -27.00
CA LYS A 253 -13.14 2.14 -27.75
C LYS A 253 -13.03 0.76 -28.44
N GLY A 254 -13.81 -0.23 -28.02
CA GLY A 254 -13.72 -1.58 -28.58
C GLY A 254 -14.62 -2.61 -27.87
N ASN A 255 -14.70 -3.81 -28.44
CA ASN A 255 -15.52 -4.92 -27.92
C ASN A 255 -15.07 -5.36 -26.53
N LEU A 256 -16.00 -5.88 -25.72
CA LEU A 256 -15.78 -6.29 -24.31
C LEU A 256 -14.54 -7.18 -24.14
N LEU A 257 -14.30 -8.13 -25.05
CA LEU A 257 -13.15 -9.04 -25.00
C LEU A 257 -11.81 -8.30 -25.13
N LYS A 258 -11.69 -7.34 -26.05
CA LYS A 258 -10.46 -6.53 -26.20
C LYS A 258 -10.17 -5.73 -24.92
N ARG A 259 -11.23 -5.23 -24.27
CA ARG A 259 -11.12 -4.49 -23.01
C ARG A 259 -10.63 -5.37 -21.86
N ILE A 260 -11.15 -6.60 -21.75
CA ILE A 260 -10.70 -7.57 -20.74
C ILE A 260 -9.24 -7.96 -20.99
N PHE A 261 -8.90 -8.30 -22.24
CA PHE A 261 -7.53 -8.68 -22.60
C PHE A 261 -6.54 -7.54 -22.34
N PHE A 262 -6.86 -6.31 -22.73
CA PHE A 262 -6.02 -5.14 -22.46
C PHE A 262 -5.78 -4.95 -20.95
N LYS A 263 -6.80 -5.09 -20.12
CA LYS A 263 -6.66 -5.00 -18.66
C LYS A 263 -5.79 -6.11 -18.08
N LEU A 264 -5.91 -7.35 -18.59
CA LEU A 264 -5.05 -8.46 -18.19
C LEU A 264 -3.60 -8.21 -18.58
N CYS A 265 -3.34 -7.76 -19.82
CA CYS A 265 -2.00 -7.40 -20.29
C CYS A 265 -1.41 -6.24 -19.48
N LEU A 266 -2.22 -5.22 -19.17
CA LEU A 266 -1.79 -4.09 -18.37
C LEU A 266 -1.45 -4.52 -16.94
N GLY A 267 -2.28 -5.36 -16.32
CA GLY A 267 -2.02 -5.92 -14.99
C GLY A 267 -0.75 -6.78 -14.96
N ALA A 268 -0.62 -7.70 -15.92
CA ALA A 268 0.55 -8.56 -16.05
C ALA A 268 1.82 -7.74 -16.32
N GLY A 269 1.78 -6.77 -17.25
CA GLY A 269 2.91 -5.90 -17.56
C GLY A 269 3.33 -5.04 -16.37
N THR A 270 2.36 -4.49 -15.63
CA THR A 270 2.62 -3.73 -14.40
C THR A 270 3.27 -4.62 -13.33
N PHE A 271 2.78 -5.84 -13.16
CA PHE A 271 3.34 -6.81 -12.22
C PHE A 271 4.78 -7.22 -12.60
N THR A 272 5.01 -7.57 -13.87
CA THR A 272 6.34 -7.91 -14.40
C THR A 272 7.31 -6.74 -14.27
N ALA A 273 6.88 -5.51 -14.58
CA ALA A 273 7.71 -4.32 -14.44
C ALA A 273 8.11 -4.06 -12.97
N ASN A 274 7.19 -4.27 -12.03
CA ASN A 274 7.49 -4.15 -10.60
C ASN A 274 8.50 -5.20 -10.12
N ILE A 275 8.34 -6.48 -10.53
CA ILE A 275 9.31 -7.53 -10.21
C ILE A 275 10.67 -7.22 -10.81
N ALA A 276 10.72 -6.78 -12.07
CA ALA A 276 11.97 -6.44 -12.75
C ALA A 276 12.67 -5.24 -12.06
N ALA A 277 11.91 -4.21 -11.68
CA ALA A 277 12.45 -3.09 -10.91
C ALA A 277 12.98 -3.55 -9.54
N PHE A 278 12.23 -4.37 -8.82
CA PHE A 278 12.66 -4.92 -7.54
C PHE A 278 13.98 -5.71 -7.69
N TYR A 279 14.07 -6.58 -8.69
CA TYR A 279 15.29 -7.32 -8.98
C TYR A 279 16.45 -6.38 -9.32
N PHE A 280 16.23 -5.37 -10.17
CA PHE A 280 17.27 -4.42 -10.56
C PHE A 280 17.85 -3.65 -9.36
N PHE A 281 17.02 -3.23 -8.41
CA PHE A 281 17.48 -2.50 -7.22
C PHE A 281 18.13 -3.39 -6.16
N PHE A 282 17.68 -4.64 -6.02
CA PHE A 282 18.06 -5.54 -4.92
C PHE A 282 18.66 -6.87 -5.40
N GLN A 283 19.28 -6.90 -6.58
CA GLN A 283 19.82 -8.14 -7.17
C GLN A 283 20.76 -8.87 -6.21
N ASP A 284 21.64 -8.15 -5.51
CA ASP A 284 22.63 -8.73 -4.61
C ASP A 284 21.96 -9.44 -3.41
N GLU A 285 20.86 -8.87 -2.93
CA GLU A 285 20.09 -9.40 -1.80
C GLU A 285 19.22 -10.60 -2.18
N VAL A 286 18.67 -10.59 -3.40
CA VAL A 286 17.72 -11.61 -3.87
C VAL A 286 18.44 -12.80 -4.52
N ASN A 287 19.66 -12.61 -5.05
CA ASN A 287 20.44 -13.68 -5.68
C ASN A 287 20.63 -14.93 -4.79
N PRO A 288 20.94 -14.82 -3.49
CA PRO A 288 20.98 -15.98 -2.59
C PRO A 288 19.67 -16.79 -2.60
N THR A 289 18.51 -16.11 -2.55
CA THR A 289 17.19 -16.74 -2.62
C THR A 289 16.96 -17.43 -3.96
N PHE A 290 17.39 -16.83 -5.07
CA PHE A 290 17.30 -17.48 -6.38
C PHE A 290 18.13 -18.75 -6.49
N ARG A 291 19.32 -18.79 -5.87
CA ARG A 291 20.12 -20.03 -5.83
C ARG A 291 19.40 -21.14 -5.08
N VAL A 292 18.78 -20.82 -3.95
CA VAL A 292 17.95 -21.78 -3.19
C VAL A 292 16.76 -22.24 -4.04
N ALA A 293 16.08 -21.32 -4.74
CA ALA A 293 15.00 -21.64 -5.65
C ALA A 293 15.44 -22.55 -6.80
N ALA A 294 16.57 -22.26 -7.45
CA ALA A 294 17.10 -23.08 -8.52
C ALA A 294 17.38 -24.52 -8.04
N LYS A 295 17.91 -24.67 -6.82
CA LYS A 295 18.14 -25.97 -6.19
C LYS A 295 16.83 -26.76 -5.97
N VAL A 296 15.79 -26.13 -5.40
CA VAL A 296 14.51 -26.78 -5.10
C VAL A 296 13.75 -27.16 -6.37
N PHE A 297 13.80 -26.32 -7.41
CA PHE A 297 13.08 -26.57 -8.65
C PHE A 297 13.86 -27.38 -9.68
N GLY A 298 15.16 -27.63 -9.46
CA GLY A 298 16.02 -28.40 -10.36
C GLY A 298 16.47 -27.62 -11.59
N PHE A 299 16.65 -26.30 -11.46
CA PHE A 299 17.20 -25.43 -12.52
C PHE A 299 18.72 -25.21 -12.38
N ALA A 300 19.34 -25.79 -11.35
CA ALA A 300 20.76 -25.65 -11.02
C ALA A 300 21.62 -26.73 -11.68
#